data_AF-A0A8T4N109-F1
#
_entry.id   AF-A0A8T4N109-F1
#
_cell.length_a   1.000
_cell.length_b   1.000
_cell.length_c   1.000
_cell.angle_alpha   90.00
_cell.angle_beta   90.00
_cell.angle_gamma   90.00
#
_symmetry.space_group_name_H-M   'P 1'
#
loop_
_entity.id
_entity.type
_entity.pdbx_description
1 polymer ?
#
loop_
_entity_poly.entity_id
_entity_poly.type
_entity_poly.pdbx_seq_one_letter_code
_entity_poly.pdbx_strand_id
1 'polypeptide(L)'
;MKKVMFAFIFLLLTLSFVSSAAVETKADYSRGENFIARISGTFYNPLAKSNIYFYRGPNAVSFGVFSLEEIEGDYFVYFTISPDRTPSNYSIVVKGATYYNGNQWVNEDFGANFEIPDKKVFATVSPAFSVLNKSSYNLTIQSLNFDNKISVSYGPEESTFGNVILNPGEKKNVTLLTPSRGFENIIFTNGTDSYSVLVYSTFDGVPPPPYNGTVEPENESTQNETNENSPSFWDILFGNTNNDKNNSVQNETNESNQDFWDILFGNNETNKTSNNYTNITIINNNSNGTLSLKTCSELKFKICNDDEKCEGALVSAKDAQCCNGNCVAKDSDSGIWGTVGWIILGAAVLFFIWFFMFKFRRTRRIPSRFGRRFL
;
A
#
# COMPACT_ATOMS: atom_id res chain seq x y z
N MET A 1 42.98 -4.25 -1.50
CA MET A 1 41.89 -4.91 -0.73
C MET A 1 40.68 -4.00 -0.50
N LYS A 2 40.83 -2.73 -0.10
CA LYS A 2 39.69 -1.81 0.13
C LYS A 2 38.76 -1.61 -1.08
N LYS A 3 39.31 -1.51 -2.30
CA LYS A 3 38.53 -1.39 -3.54
C LYS A 3 37.67 -2.62 -3.87
N VAL A 4 38.16 -3.82 -3.51
CA VAL A 4 37.44 -5.09 -3.74
C VAL A 4 36.28 -5.25 -2.77
N MET A 5 36.45 -4.83 -1.51
CA MET A 5 35.38 -4.84 -0.51
C MET A 5 34.24 -3.87 -0.89
N PHE A 6 34.57 -2.70 -1.44
CA PHE A 6 33.56 -1.74 -1.89
C PHE A 6 32.75 -2.27 -3.09
N ALA A 7 33.42 -2.89 -4.05
CA ALA A 7 32.76 -3.54 -5.18
C ALA A 7 31.82 -4.67 -4.71
N PHE A 8 32.20 -5.44 -3.68
CA PHE A 8 31.38 -6.50 -3.13
C PHE A 8 30.13 -5.99 -2.40
N ILE A 9 30.24 -4.89 -1.63
CA ILE A 9 29.09 -4.26 -0.96
C ILE A 9 28.14 -3.64 -2.00
N PHE A 10 28.69 -2.96 -3.01
CA PHE A 10 27.89 -2.42 -4.10
C PHE A 10 27.16 -3.53 -4.87
N LEU A 11 27.84 -4.65 -5.14
CA LEU A 11 27.23 -5.85 -5.74
C LEU A 11 26.09 -6.42 -4.87
N LEU A 12 26.27 -6.44 -3.55
CA LEU A 12 25.24 -6.90 -2.60
C LEU A 12 24.03 -5.96 -2.54
N LEU A 13 24.25 -4.65 -2.69
CA LEU A 13 23.18 -3.65 -2.73
C LEU A 13 22.42 -3.64 -4.06
N THR A 14 23.03 -4.14 -5.14
CA THR A 14 22.35 -4.32 -6.44
C THR A 14 21.55 -5.61 -6.54
N LEU A 15 21.52 -6.45 -5.49
CA LEU A 15 20.62 -7.59 -5.45
C LEU A 15 19.20 -7.05 -5.23
N SER A 16 18.48 -6.78 -6.32
CA SER A 16 17.06 -6.47 -6.28
C SER A 16 16.36 -7.57 -5.50
N PHE A 17 15.72 -7.21 -4.38
CA PHE A 17 14.83 -8.12 -3.68
C PHE A 17 13.66 -8.42 -4.61
N VAL A 18 13.74 -9.55 -5.31
CA VAL A 18 12.63 -10.06 -6.12
C VAL A 18 11.50 -10.35 -5.14
N SER A 19 10.45 -9.51 -5.15
CA SER A 19 9.31 -9.71 -4.28
C SER A 19 8.58 -10.97 -4.74
N SER A 20 8.45 -11.94 -3.82
CA SER A 20 7.52 -13.05 -3.99
C SER A 20 6.10 -12.51 -4.14
N ALA A 21 5.21 -13.29 -4.77
CA ALA A 21 3.80 -12.96 -4.73
C ALA A 21 3.30 -12.99 -3.27
N ALA A 22 2.49 -12.00 -2.91
CA ALA A 22 1.97 -11.83 -1.56
C ALA A 22 0.54 -11.29 -1.61
N VAL A 23 -0.25 -11.65 -0.60
CA VAL A 23 -1.55 -11.02 -0.35
C VAL A 23 -1.44 -10.24 0.95
N GLU A 24 -1.77 -8.96 0.91
CA GLU A 24 -1.82 -8.08 2.07
C GLU A 24 -3.26 -7.63 2.31
N THR A 25 -3.69 -7.68 3.57
CA THR A 25 -5.02 -7.29 4.00
C THR A 25 -4.98 -6.91 5.47
N LYS A 26 -5.96 -6.14 5.93
CA LYS A 26 -6.13 -5.83 7.36
C LYS A 26 -6.42 -7.12 8.11
N ALA A 27 -5.89 -7.24 9.32
CA ALA A 27 -6.10 -8.42 10.16
C ALA A 27 -7.58 -8.61 10.54
N ASP A 28 -8.29 -7.52 10.89
CA ASP A 28 -9.66 -7.59 11.41
C ASP A 28 -10.64 -6.70 10.65
N TYR A 29 -11.79 -7.25 10.25
CA TYR A 29 -12.86 -6.51 9.59
C TYR A 29 -14.19 -6.62 10.31
N SER A 30 -14.82 -5.50 10.61
CA SER A 30 -16.17 -5.48 11.16
C SER A 30 -17.22 -5.85 10.10
N ARG A 31 -18.36 -6.40 10.54
CA ARG A 31 -19.48 -6.68 9.64
C ARG A 31 -20.07 -5.39 9.11
N GLY A 32 -20.27 -5.29 7.80
CA GLY A 32 -20.66 -4.06 7.11
C GLY A 32 -19.47 -3.21 6.62
N GLU A 33 -18.24 -3.52 7.04
CA GLU A 33 -17.03 -2.83 6.58
C GLU A 33 -16.69 -3.23 5.13
N ASN A 34 -15.89 -2.39 4.46
CA ASN A 34 -15.34 -2.70 3.16
C ASN A 34 -14.06 -3.54 3.32
N PHE A 35 -14.05 -4.72 2.72
CA PHE A 35 -12.86 -5.56 2.61
C PHE A 35 -12.02 -5.08 1.43
N ILE A 36 -10.71 -4.95 1.64
CA ILE A 36 -9.74 -4.62 0.59
C ILE A 36 -8.51 -5.48 0.81
N ALA A 37 -8.07 -6.20 -0.21
CA ALA A 37 -6.80 -6.91 -0.22
C ALA A 37 -5.97 -6.49 -1.43
N ARG A 38 -4.68 -6.30 -1.19
CA ARG A 38 -3.67 -6.05 -2.22
C ARG A 38 -2.96 -7.36 -2.53
N ILE A 39 -2.83 -7.68 -3.80
CA ILE A 39 -2.12 -8.84 -4.31
C ILE A 39 -0.97 -8.34 -5.17
N SER A 40 0.24 -8.43 -4.62
CA SER A 40 1.47 -8.00 -5.27
C SER A 40 2.21 -9.21 -5.84
N GLY A 41 2.92 -9.02 -6.96
CA GLY A 41 3.75 -10.07 -7.57
C GLY A 41 3.95 -9.89 -9.06
N THR A 42 4.95 -10.56 -9.62
CA THR A 42 5.15 -10.63 -11.07
C THR A 42 4.46 -11.87 -11.62
N PHE A 43 3.28 -11.68 -12.22
CA PHE A 43 2.47 -12.78 -12.75
C PHE A 43 2.77 -13.04 -14.22
N TYR A 44 2.81 -14.32 -14.61
CA TYR A 44 2.98 -14.71 -16.02
C TYR A 44 1.74 -14.36 -16.84
N ASN A 45 0.55 -14.64 -16.28
CA ASN A 45 -0.74 -14.23 -16.83
C ASN A 45 -1.41 -13.26 -15.85
N PRO A 46 -2.13 -12.23 -16.32
CA PRO A 46 -2.92 -11.37 -15.44
C PRO A 46 -3.88 -12.16 -14.55
N LEU A 47 -4.03 -11.74 -13.29
CA LEU A 47 -4.94 -12.40 -12.36
C LEU A 47 -6.39 -12.22 -12.81
N ALA A 48 -7.15 -13.30 -12.80
CA ALA A 48 -8.59 -13.28 -13.04
C ALA A 48 -9.37 -13.48 -11.74
N LYS A 49 -10.64 -13.07 -11.72
CA LYS A 49 -11.54 -13.31 -10.56
C LYS A 49 -11.66 -14.79 -10.20
N SER A 50 -11.52 -15.68 -11.19
CA SER A 50 -11.51 -17.14 -10.97
C SER A 50 -10.30 -17.65 -10.20
N ASN A 51 -9.23 -16.85 -10.06
CA ASN A 51 -8.08 -17.19 -9.23
C ASN A 51 -8.32 -16.86 -7.76
N ILE A 52 -9.36 -16.08 -7.41
CA ILE A 52 -9.57 -15.58 -6.06
C ILE A 52 -10.62 -16.41 -5.33
N TYR A 53 -10.20 -17.04 -4.23
CA TYR A 53 -11.04 -17.89 -3.40
C TYR A 53 -11.07 -17.38 -1.98
N PHE A 54 -12.19 -17.60 -1.30
CA PHE A 54 -12.35 -17.28 0.11
C PHE A 54 -12.69 -18.54 0.90
N TYR A 55 -12.13 -18.66 2.10
CA TYR A 55 -12.38 -19.78 2.99
C TYR A 55 -12.78 -19.30 4.38
N ARG A 56 -13.53 -20.14 5.10
CA ARG A 56 -13.81 -20.04 6.53
C ARG A 56 -13.36 -21.35 7.17
N GLY A 57 -12.18 -21.35 7.78
CA GLY A 57 -11.47 -22.58 8.10
C GLY A 57 -11.21 -23.40 6.82
N PRO A 58 -11.57 -24.70 6.77
CA PRO A 58 -11.34 -25.54 5.58
C PRO A 58 -12.42 -25.35 4.49
N ASN A 59 -13.52 -24.67 4.80
CA ASN A 59 -14.68 -24.61 3.92
C ASN A 59 -14.60 -23.40 3.00
N ALA A 60 -14.70 -23.61 1.68
CA ALA A 60 -14.86 -22.53 0.73
C ALA A 60 -16.17 -21.78 1.01
N VAL A 61 -16.12 -20.45 0.96
CA VAL A 61 -17.27 -19.56 1.19
C VAL A 61 -17.32 -18.51 0.10
N SER A 62 -18.53 -18.04 -0.21
CA SER A 62 -18.71 -16.89 -1.11
C SER A 62 -18.90 -15.61 -0.30
N PHE A 63 -18.33 -14.51 -0.78
CA PHE A 63 -18.62 -13.15 -0.31
C PHE A 63 -19.55 -12.39 -1.27
N GLY A 64 -20.16 -13.10 -2.23
CA GLY A 64 -21.00 -12.49 -3.26
C GLY A 64 -20.18 -11.89 -4.40
N VAL A 65 -20.62 -10.75 -4.91
CA VAL A 65 -19.94 -10.04 -6.00
C VAL A 65 -18.77 -9.24 -5.42
N PHE A 66 -17.57 -9.48 -5.95
CA PHE A 66 -16.38 -8.69 -5.66
C PHE A 66 -15.75 -8.15 -6.94
N SER A 67 -14.92 -7.14 -6.78
CA SER A 67 -14.15 -6.53 -7.85
C SER A 67 -12.66 -6.89 -7.73
N LEU A 68 -11.99 -6.87 -8.88
CA LEU A 68 -10.56 -7.11 -9.03
C LEU A 68 -10.07 -6.06 -10.02
N GLU A 69 -9.22 -5.15 -9.56
CA GLU A 69 -8.68 -4.05 -10.38
C GLU A 69 -7.15 -4.06 -10.33
N GLU A 70 -6.49 -3.80 -11.46
CA GLU A 70 -5.02 -3.70 -11.53
C GLU A 70 -4.60 -2.24 -11.47
N ILE A 71 -3.73 -1.89 -10.51
CA ILE A 71 -3.26 -0.54 -10.27
C ILE A 71 -1.77 -0.58 -9.99
N GLU A 72 -1.00 0.10 -10.84
CA GLU A 72 0.46 0.20 -10.72
C GLU A 72 1.18 -1.17 -10.61
N GLY A 73 0.61 -2.21 -11.24
CA GLY A 73 1.13 -3.58 -11.26
C GLY A 73 0.68 -4.47 -10.10
N ASP A 74 -0.02 -3.90 -9.11
CA ASP A 74 -0.67 -4.65 -8.03
C ASP A 74 -2.16 -4.89 -8.35
N TYR A 75 -2.71 -5.99 -7.84
CA TYR A 75 -4.12 -6.31 -7.98
C TYR A 75 -4.89 -6.04 -6.68
N PHE A 76 -6.02 -5.35 -6.77
CA PHE A 76 -6.86 -4.99 -5.64
C PHE A 76 -8.18 -5.76 -5.67
N VAL A 77 -8.39 -6.62 -4.67
CA VAL A 77 -9.65 -7.32 -4.43
C VAL A 77 -10.47 -6.55 -3.41
N TYR A 78 -11.69 -6.17 -3.74
CA TYR A 78 -12.54 -5.44 -2.80
C TYR A 78 -14.02 -5.77 -2.91
N PHE A 79 -14.71 -5.70 -1.76
CA PHE A 79 -16.16 -5.88 -1.62
C PHE A 79 -16.65 -5.36 -0.26
N THR A 80 -17.96 -5.21 -0.06
CA THR A 80 -18.54 -4.89 1.25
C THR A 80 -18.94 -6.17 1.98
N ILE A 81 -18.46 -6.35 3.21
CA ILE A 81 -18.83 -7.50 4.06
C ILE A 81 -20.28 -7.35 4.49
N SER A 82 -21.10 -8.39 4.27
CA SER A 82 -22.50 -8.36 4.73
C SER A 82 -22.61 -8.13 6.24
N PRO A 83 -23.53 -7.25 6.72
CA PRO A 83 -23.81 -7.07 8.15
C PRO A 83 -24.22 -8.37 8.87
N ASP A 84 -24.70 -9.37 8.12
CA ASP A 84 -25.15 -10.67 8.63
C ASP A 84 -24.10 -11.77 8.45
N ARG A 85 -22.85 -11.40 8.09
CA ARG A 85 -21.76 -12.37 7.99
C ARG A 85 -21.50 -12.99 9.36
N THR A 86 -21.28 -14.30 9.39
CA THR A 86 -20.97 -15.03 10.63
C THR A 86 -19.58 -14.64 11.13
N PRO A 87 -19.41 -14.29 12.42
CA PRO A 87 -18.08 -14.05 12.98
C PRO A 87 -17.19 -15.30 12.90
N SER A 88 -15.97 -15.17 12.38
CA SER A 88 -15.04 -16.29 12.21
C SER A 88 -13.66 -15.85 11.69
N ASN A 89 -12.74 -16.81 11.61
CA ASN A 89 -11.48 -16.66 10.88
C ASN A 89 -11.68 -17.04 9.41
N TYR A 90 -11.33 -16.11 8.54
CA TYR A 90 -11.43 -16.22 7.10
C TYR A 90 -10.04 -16.16 6.46
N SER A 91 -9.96 -16.59 5.21
CA SER A 91 -8.77 -16.37 4.39
C SER A 91 -9.16 -16.05 2.96
N ILE A 92 -8.30 -15.26 2.31
CA ILE A 92 -8.29 -15.04 0.87
C ILE A 92 -7.11 -15.84 0.30
N VAL A 93 -7.35 -16.62 -0.74
CA VAL A 93 -6.35 -17.48 -1.39
C VAL A 93 -6.39 -17.27 -2.88
N VAL A 94 -5.23 -16.99 -3.46
CA VAL A 94 -4.99 -16.94 -4.90
C VAL A 94 -4.58 -18.34 -5.34
N LYS A 95 -5.34 -18.94 -6.25
CA LYS A 95 -5.11 -20.29 -6.77
C LYS A 95 -4.79 -20.32 -8.25
N GLY A 96 -3.93 -21.25 -8.64
CA GLY A 96 -3.61 -21.51 -10.05
C GLY A 96 -2.97 -20.33 -10.77
N ALA A 97 -2.33 -19.42 -10.03
CA ALA A 97 -1.60 -18.30 -10.59
C ALA A 97 -0.13 -18.68 -10.77
N THR A 98 0.39 -18.48 -11.98
CA THR A 98 1.83 -18.65 -12.23
C THR A 98 2.52 -17.30 -12.00
N TYR A 99 3.47 -17.26 -11.07
CA TYR A 99 4.21 -16.05 -10.71
C TYR A 99 5.71 -16.31 -10.56
N TYR A 100 6.50 -15.24 -10.61
CA TYR A 100 7.94 -15.31 -10.49
C TYR A 100 8.36 -15.34 -9.01
N ASN A 101 9.05 -16.39 -8.58
CA ASN A 101 9.57 -16.53 -7.22
C ASN A 101 11.07 -16.84 -7.29
N GLY A 102 11.90 -15.89 -6.85
CA GLY A 102 13.36 -15.99 -6.97
C GLY A 102 13.80 -15.98 -8.44
N ASN A 103 14.23 -17.15 -8.94
CA ASN A 103 14.75 -17.31 -10.31
C ASN A 103 13.86 -18.18 -11.21
N GLN A 104 12.66 -18.55 -10.76
CA GLN A 104 11.79 -19.49 -11.47
C GLN A 104 10.33 -19.06 -11.45
N TRP A 105 9.59 -19.49 -12.47
CA TRP A 105 8.13 -19.41 -12.49
C TRP A 105 7.56 -20.56 -11.65
N VAL A 106 6.80 -20.24 -10.61
CA VAL A 106 6.11 -21.21 -9.75
C VAL A 106 4.61 -21.10 -9.95
N ASN A 107 3.89 -22.19 -9.71
CA ASN A 107 2.43 -22.25 -9.70
C ASN A 107 2.00 -22.86 -8.36
N GLU A 108 2.01 -22.02 -7.34
CA GLU A 108 1.71 -22.37 -5.96
C GLU A 108 0.57 -21.48 -5.44
N ASP A 109 -0.28 -22.03 -4.58
CA ASP A 109 -1.33 -21.26 -3.94
C ASP A 109 -0.71 -20.37 -2.84
N PHE A 110 -1.18 -19.13 -2.72
CA PHE A 110 -0.74 -18.21 -1.68
C PHE A 110 -1.92 -17.36 -1.20
N GLY A 111 -1.85 -16.80 0.01
CA GLY A 111 -3.00 -16.14 0.61
C GLY A 111 -2.72 -15.45 1.94
N ALA A 112 -3.74 -14.80 2.48
CA ALA A 112 -3.71 -14.13 3.77
C ALA A 112 -4.95 -14.47 4.60
N ASN A 113 -4.77 -14.52 5.92
CA ASN A 113 -5.85 -14.72 6.87
C ASN A 113 -6.36 -13.37 7.38
N PHE A 114 -7.65 -13.31 7.70
CA PHE A 114 -8.28 -12.17 8.36
C PHE A 114 -9.44 -12.63 9.24
N GLU A 115 -9.78 -11.88 10.28
CA GLU A 115 -10.86 -12.17 11.20
C GLU A 115 -12.06 -11.24 10.94
N ILE A 116 -13.27 -11.78 11.08
CA ILE A 116 -14.48 -10.99 11.19
C ILE A 116 -15.03 -11.18 12.61
N PRO A 117 -14.81 -10.25 13.55
CA PRO A 117 -15.37 -10.35 14.89
C PRO A 117 -16.89 -10.12 14.90
N ASP A 118 -17.54 -10.37 16.04
CA ASP A 118 -18.96 -10.06 16.27
C ASP A 118 -19.22 -8.55 16.45
N LYS A 119 -18.49 -7.71 15.71
CA LYS A 119 -18.63 -6.26 15.69
C LYS A 119 -19.30 -5.83 14.39
N LYS A 120 -20.26 -4.91 14.47
CA LYS A 120 -20.88 -4.26 13.30
C LYS A 120 -20.36 -2.82 13.20
N VAL A 121 -20.12 -2.35 11.98
CA VAL A 121 -19.83 -0.92 11.74
C VAL A 121 -21.09 -0.08 11.97
N PHE A 122 -20.91 1.20 12.29
CA PHE A 122 -22.03 2.13 12.49
C PHE A 122 -22.74 2.50 11.16
N ALA A 123 -22.01 2.46 10.05
CA ALA A 123 -22.51 2.74 8.70
C ALA A 123 -21.75 1.92 7.66
N THR A 124 -22.38 1.66 6.50
CA THR A 124 -21.68 1.16 5.31
C THR A 124 -21.36 2.31 4.36
N VAL A 125 -20.25 2.20 3.64
CA VAL A 125 -19.83 3.19 2.63
C VAL A 125 -19.71 2.48 1.28
N SER A 126 -20.32 3.06 0.25
CA SER A 126 -20.28 2.54 -1.11
C SER A 126 -19.86 3.63 -2.11
N PRO A 127 -19.00 3.32 -3.08
CA PRO A 127 -18.34 2.02 -3.30
C PRO A 127 -17.26 1.70 -2.26
N ALA A 128 -16.85 0.43 -2.20
CA ALA A 128 -15.82 -0.06 -1.29
C ALA A 128 -14.40 0.40 -1.66
N PHE A 129 -14.18 0.68 -2.94
CA PHE A 129 -12.96 1.20 -3.51
C PHE A 129 -13.32 1.98 -4.77
N SER A 130 -12.56 3.02 -5.12
CA SER A 130 -12.80 3.83 -6.32
C SER A 130 -11.50 4.18 -7.01
N VAL A 131 -11.47 3.97 -8.33
CA VAL A 131 -10.45 4.52 -9.22
C VAL A 131 -11.02 5.77 -9.87
N LEU A 132 -10.43 6.92 -9.56
CA LEU A 132 -10.92 8.22 -9.97
C LEU A 132 -10.03 8.85 -11.05
N ASN A 133 -10.67 9.48 -12.03
CA ASN A 133 -10.01 10.29 -13.06
C ASN A 133 -10.42 11.77 -12.99
N LYS A 134 -11.03 12.18 -11.87
CA LYS A 134 -11.53 13.52 -11.60
C LYS A 134 -11.17 13.89 -10.18
N SER A 135 -11.06 15.20 -9.92
CA SER A 135 -10.81 15.73 -8.59
C SER A 135 -11.96 15.54 -7.60
N SER A 136 -13.18 15.22 -8.06
CA SER A 136 -14.35 15.04 -7.20
C SER A 136 -15.03 13.69 -7.41
N TYR A 137 -15.50 13.08 -6.32
CA TYR A 137 -16.22 11.80 -6.37
C TYR A 137 -17.29 11.73 -5.28
N ASN A 138 -18.26 10.85 -5.49
CA ASN A 138 -19.38 10.67 -4.58
C ASN A 138 -19.27 9.34 -3.86
N LEU A 139 -19.43 9.37 -2.54
CA LEU A 139 -19.62 8.19 -1.72
C LEU A 139 -21.04 8.19 -1.15
N THR A 140 -21.65 7.01 -1.07
CA THR A 140 -22.94 6.80 -0.39
C THR A 140 -22.68 6.22 0.98
N ILE A 141 -23.13 6.91 2.03
CA ILE A 141 -23.05 6.45 3.42
C ILE A 141 -24.45 6.00 3.84
N GLN A 142 -24.57 4.76 4.34
CA GLN A 142 -25.82 4.20 4.84
C GLN A 142 -25.71 3.86 6.32
N SER A 143 -26.61 4.38 7.15
CA SER A 143 -26.68 3.98 8.56
C SER A 143 -27.06 2.50 8.70
N LEU A 144 -26.28 1.76 9.51
CA LEU A 144 -26.65 0.42 9.96
C LEU A 144 -27.36 0.43 11.32
N ASN A 145 -27.49 1.60 11.95
CA ASN A 145 -28.24 1.76 13.18
C ASN A 145 -29.73 1.92 12.86
N PHE A 146 -30.57 1.10 13.48
CA PHE A 146 -32.03 1.12 13.28
C PHE A 146 -32.79 1.91 14.37
N ASP A 147 -32.13 2.25 15.46
CA ASP A 147 -32.80 2.84 16.64
C ASP A 147 -32.49 4.32 16.78
N ASN A 148 -31.26 4.73 16.49
CA ASN A 148 -30.77 6.07 16.79
C ASN A 148 -30.18 6.77 15.58
N LYS A 149 -30.27 8.11 15.59
CA LYS A 149 -29.52 8.94 14.66
C LYS A 149 -28.03 8.83 14.98
N ILE A 150 -27.21 8.83 13.95
CA ILE A 150 -25.75 8.82 14.06
C ILE A 150 -25.17 10.07 13.39
N SER A 151 -24.03 10.54 13.89
CA SER A 151 -23.26 11.64 13.30
C SER A 151 -21.94 11.07 12.82
N VAL A 152 -21.74 11.05 11.50
CA VAL A 152 -20.56 10.49 10.86
C VAL A 152 -19.67 11.62 10.40
N SER A 153 -18.49 11.73 10.98
CA SER A 153 -17.46 12.65 10.48
C SER A 153 -16.56 11.91 9.50
N TYR A 154 -16.16 12.57 8.42
CA TYR A 154 -15.36 11.93 7.37
C TYR A 154 -14.33 12.89 6.76
N GLY A 155 -13.20 12.33 6.31
CA GLY A 155 -12.13 13.06 5.65
C GLY A 155 -10.86 12.21 5.47
N PRO A 156 -9.80 12.78 4.89
CA PRO A 156 -8.51 12.16 4.74
C PRO A 156 -7.93 11.84 6.11
N GLU A 157 -6.90 11.02 6.12
CA GLU A 157 -6.03 10.92 7.27
C GLU A 157 -5.52 12.32 7.66
N GLU A 158 -5.61 12.65 8.95
CA GLU A 158 -5.23 13.95 9.54
C GLU A 158 -6.15 15.15 9.22
N SER A 159 -7.24 14.99 8.46
CA SER A 159 -8.17 16.10 8.21
C SER A 159 -9.64 15.68 8.16
N THR A 160 -10.52 16.53 8.69
CA THR A 160 -11.98 16.31 8.64
C THR A 160 -12.58 17.22 7.57
N PHE A 161 -13.16 16.65 6.51
CA PHE A 161 -13.83 17.42 5.46
C PHE A 161 -15.29 17.74 5.81
N GLY A 162 -15.98 16.86 6.53
CA GLY A 162 -17.40 17.04 6.76
C GLY A 162 -17.98 16.18 7.85
N ASN A 163 -19.22 16.50 8.19
CA ASN A 163 -20.06 15.73 9.09
C ASN A 163 -21.43 15.51 8.42
N VAL A 164 -21.95 14.29 8.52
CA VAL A 164 -23.29 13.96 8.08
C VAL A 164 -24.09 13.32 9.21
N ILE A 165 -25.29 13.84 9.46
CA ILE A 165 -26.26 13.23 10.37
C ILE A 165 -27.13 12.26 9.56
N LEU A 166 -27.19 11.00 9.97
CA LEU A 166 -28.01 9.97 9.35
C LEU A 166 -29.11 9.52 10.31
N ASN A 167 -30.36 9.53 9.84
CA ASN A 167 -31.46 8.87 10.51
C ASN A 167 -31.33 7.33 10.36
N PRO A 168 -32.06 6.55 11.17
CA PRO A 168 -32.04 5.10 11.06
C PRO A 168 -32.27 4.57 9.64
N GLY A 169 -31.34 3.73 9.15
CA GLY A 169 -31.37 3.17 7.80
C GLY A 169 -31.21 4.17 6.64
N GLU A 170 -31.04 5.47 6.91
CA GLU A 170 -30.93 6.51 5.89
C GLU A 170 -29.65 6.34 5.06
N LYS A 171 -29.75 6.68 3.76
CA LYS A 171 -28.62 6.79 2.84
C LYS A 171 -28.40 8.26 2.49
N LYS A 172 -27.15 8.73 2.53
CA LYS A 172 -26.77 10.05 2.03
C LYS A 172 -25.55 9.97 1.13
N ASN A 173 -25.57 10.78 0.07
CA ASN A 173 -24.42 10.98 -0.79
C ASN A 173 -23.57 12.10 -0.21
N VAL A 174 -22.27 11.88 -0.13
CA VAL A 174 -21.27 12.90 0.19
C VAL A 174 -20.32 13.04 -0.99
N THR A 175 -19.92 14.28 -1.29
CA THR A 175 -18.96 14.57 -2.34
C THR A 175 -17.63 14.92 -1.69
N LEU A 176 -16.58 14.24 -2.14
CA LEU A 176 -15.21 14.41 -1.67
C LEU A 176 -14.34 14.95 -2.78
N LEU A 177 -13.28 15.65 -2.40
CA LEU A 177 -12.26 16.17 -3.32
C LEU A 177 -10.94 15.45 -3.05
N THR A 178 -10.33 14.87 -4.09
CA THR A 178 -8.98 14.31 -4.00
C THR A 178 -7.95 15.36 -4.44
N PRO A 179 -6.99 15.74 -3.59
CA PRO A 179 -6.05 16.81 -3.91
C PRO A 179 -4.97 16.39 -4.91
N SER A 180 -4.60 15.12 -4.95
CA SER A 180 -3.47 14.63 -5.74
C SER A 180 -3.69 13.22 -6.26
N ARG A 181 -2.80 12.82 -7.19
CA ARG A 181 -2.66 11.45 -7.66
C ARG A 181 -2.16 10.55 -6.53
N GLY A 182 -2.59 9.29 -6.53
CA GLY A 182 -2.16 8.27 -5.60
C GLY A 182 -3.30 7.72 -4.75
N PHE A 183 -2.92 6.95 -3.73
CA PHE A 183 -3.85 6.39 -2.77
C PHE A 183 -4.16 7.40 -1.65
N GLU A 184 -5.43 7.47 -1.27
CA GLU A 184 -5.92 8.31 -0.18
C GLU A 184 -6.85 7.48 0.71
N ASN A 185 -6.62 7.55 2.02
CA ASN A 185 -7.44 6.91 3.03
C ASN A 185 -8.52 7.88 3.51
N ILE A 186 -9.78 7.52 3.30
CA ILE A 186 -10.91 8.29 3.83
C ILE A 186 -11.39 7.62 5.11
N ILE A 187 -11.17 8.28 6.23
CA ILE A 187 -11.55 7.82 7.56
C ILE A 187 -12.98 8.27 7.84
N PHE A 188 -13.81 7.35 8.32
CA PHE A 188 -15.16 7.60 8.82
C PHE A 188 -15.16 7.37 10.33
N THR A 189 -15.70 8.31 11.10
CA THR A 189 -15.74 8.25 12.56
C THR A 189 -17.14 8.52 13.10
N ASN A 190 -17.52 7.82 14.16
CA ASN A 190 -18.72 8.07 14.96
C ASN A 190 -18.40 7.75 16.43
N GLY A 191 -18.15 8.78 17.23
CA GLY A 191 -17.67 8.60 18.60
C GLY A 191 -16.26 8.01 18.62
N THR A 192 -16.10 6.85 19.25
CA THR A 192 -14.82 6.12 19.35
C THR A 192 -14.59 5.11 18.22
N ASP A 193 -15.62 4.83 17.42
CA ASP A 193 -15.51 3.88 16.32
C ASP A 193 -15.04 4.58 15.05
N SER A 194 -14.08 3.95 14.35
CA SER A 194 -13.56 4.42 13.07
C SER A 194 -13.30 3.26 12.12
N TYR A 195 -13.42 3.52 10.83
CA TYR A 195 -12.91 2.65 9.76
C TYR A 195 -12.57 3.49 8.53
N SER A 196 -11.80 2.92 7.59
CA SER A 196 -11.34 3.63 6.40
C SER A 196 -11.90 3.03 5.11
N VAL A 197 -11.96 3.85 4.07
CA VAL A 197 -12.19 3.44 2.69
C VAL A 197 -11.02 3.95 1.86
N LEU A 198 -10.54 3.09 0.98
CA LEU A 198 -9.43 3.41 0.10
C LEU A 198 -9.93 4.00 -1.22
N VAL A 199 -9.31 5.09 -1.64
CA VAL A 199 -9.55 5.74 -2.92
C VAL A 199 -8.24 5.87 -3.66
N TYR A 200 -8.24 5.58 -4.95
CA TYR A 200 -7.08 5.79 -5.82
C TYR A 200 -7.41 6.83 -6.88
N SER A 201 -6.65 7.93 -6.89
CA SER A 201 -6.80 8.98 -7.87
C SER A 201 -5.71 8.89 -8.93
N THR A 202 -6.11 8.86 -10.19
CA THR A 202 -5.22 9.05 -11.35
C THR A 202 -5.12 10.50 -11.78
N PHE A 203 -5.78 11.41 -11.06
CA PHE A 203 -5.83 12.83 -11.40
C PHE A 203 -4.52 13.51 -10.96
N ASP A 204 -3.72 14.00 -11.91
CA ASP A 204 -2.44 14.68 -11.66
C ASP A 204 -2.58 16.09 -11.02
N GLY A 205 -3.75 16.42 -10.43
CA GLY A 205 -4.05 17.71 -9.82
C GLY A 205 -4.44 18.79 -10.82
N VAL A 206 -5.09 19.86 -10.33
CA VAL A 206 -5.07 21.14 -11.04
C VAL A 206 -3.75 21.80 -10.63
N PRO A 207 -2.86 22.15 -11.57
CA PRO A 207 -1.62 22.83 -11.20
C PRO A 207 -1.96 24.04 -10.32
N PRO A 208 -1.23 24.28 -9.21
CA PRO A 208 -1.56 25.36 -8.29
C PRO A 208 -1.69 26.67 -9.07
N PRO A 209 -2.69 27.52 -8.75
CA PRO A 209 -2.82 28.80 -9.44
C PRO A 209 -1.49 29.55 -9.33
N PRO A 210 -1.02 30.22 -10.40
CA PRO A 210 0.24 30.94 -10.35
C PRO A 210 0.22 31.92 -9.18
N TYR A 211 1.11 31.70 -8.22
CA TYR A 211 1.20 32.53 -7.02
C TYR A 211 1.69 33.92 -7.41
N ASN A 212 0.79 34.90 -7.47
CA ASN A 212 1.09 36.30 -7.80
C ASN A 212 1.55 37.13 -6.60
N GLY A 213 2.00 36.49 -5.51
CA GLY A 213 2.47 37.20 -4.32
C GLY A 213 3.88 37.74 -4.53
N THR A 214 4.02 39.06 -4.43
CA THR A 214 5.31 39.71 -4.17
C THR A 214 5.74 39.28 -2.77
N VAL A 215 6.57 38.23 -2.68
CA VAL A 215 7.08 37.73 -1.40
C VAL A 215 7.97 38.82 -0.80
N GLU A 216 7.47 39.46 0.26
CA GLU A 216 8.31 40.26 1.15
C GLU A 216 9.22 39.27 1.91
N PRO A 217 10.55 39.49 1.93
CA PRO A 217 11.49 38.51 2.45
C PRO A 217 11.32 38.36 3.97
N GLU A 218 10.61 37.32 4.40
CA GLU A 218 10.72 36.83 5.78
C GLU A 218 12.06 36.08 5.92
N ASN A 219 12.87 36.54 6.88
CA ASN A 219 14.14 35.93 7.26
C ASN A 219 13.90 34.48 7.74
N GLU A 220 14.17 33.54 6.86
CA GLU A 220 14.11 32.10 7.10
C GLU A 220 15.21 31.68 8.08
N SER A 221 14.84 31.42 9.35
CA SER A 221 15.72 30.76 10.30
C SER A 221 15.74 29.27 10.02
N THR A 222 16.89 28.77 9.56
CA THR A 222 17.16 27.36 9.25
C THR A 222 16.92 26.46 10.47
N GLN A 223 15.81 25.71 10.47
CA GLN A 223 15.67 24.50 11.29
C GLN A 223 15.83 23.29 10.36
N ASN A 224 16.89 22.52 10.62
CA ASN A 224 17.14 21.24 9.95
C ASN A 224 16.13 20.20 10.46
N GLU A 225 15.08 19.92 9.70
CA GLU A 225 14.29 18.71 9.86
C GLU A 225 15.03 17.53 9.21
N THR A 226 15.85 16.85 10.01
CA THR A 226 16.28 15.49 9.73
C THR A 226 15.58 14.55 10.69
N ASN A 227 14.43 14.03 10.26
CA ASN A 227 13.93 12.68 10.60
C ASN A 227 12.51 12.56 10.10
N GLU A 228 12.25 11.58 9.22
CA GLU A 228 10.92 10.99 9.17
C GLU A 228 11.00 9.56 8.62
N ASN A 229 11.06 8.62 9.55
CA ASN A 229 10.51 7.27 9.33
C ASN A 229 8.99 7.39 9.30
N SER A 230 8.42 8.02 8.26
CA SER A 230 6.98 7.98 8.07
C SER A 230 6.59 6.53 7.75
N PRO A 231 5.62 5.93 8.46
CA PRO A 231 5.13 4.59 8.13
C PRO A 231 4.70 4.55 6.66
N SER A 232 4.93 3.42 5.99
CA SER A 232 4.48 3.30 4.60
C SER A 232 2.96 3.39 4.55
N PHE A 233 2.42 3.90 3.44
CA PHE A 233 0.98 3.96 3.20
C PHE A 233 0.27 2.62 3.52
N TRP A 234 0.93 1.50 3.21
CA TRP A 234 0.43 0.15 3.48
C TRP A 234 0.48 -0.25 4.96
N ASP A 235 1.49 0.22 5.70
CA ASP A 235 1.54 0.03 7.16
C ASP A 235 0.35 0.69 7.85
N ILE A 236 -0.12 1.81 7.30
CA ILE A 236 -1.28 2.54 7.78
C ILE A 236 -2.58 1.80 7.41
N LEU A 237 -2.73 1.42 6.14
CA LEU A 237 -3.95 0.78 5.64
C LEU A 237 -4.19 -0.60 6.28
N PHE A 238 -3.15 -1.42 6.38
CA PHE A 238 -3.26 -2.80 6.85
C PHE A 238 -2.85 -2.98 8.30
N GLY A 239 -2.43 -1.90 8.95
CA GLY A 239 -2.04 -1.90 10.36
C GLY A 239 -0.86 -2.83 10.58
N ASN A 240 0.37 -2.30 10.46
CA ASN A 240 1.54 -3.03 10.93
C ASN A 240 1.50 -3.08 12.46
N THR A 241 0.77 -4.07 13.00
CA THR A 241 0.82 -4.43 14.41
C THR A 241 2.18 -5.07 14.66
N ASN A 242 3.20 -4.23 14.85
CA ASN A 242 4.39 -4.66 15.56
C ASN A 242 3.91 -5.19 16.91
N ASN A 243 3.78 -6.51 16.98
CA ASN A 243 3.42 -7.28 18.16
C ASN A 243 4.51 -7.02 19.20
N ASP A 244 4.33 -5.98 20.01
CA ASP A 244 4.92 -5.89 21.34
C ASP A 244 4.24 -6.96 22.22
N LYS A 245 4.50 -8.23 21.90
CA LYS A 245 4.23 -9.37 22.77
C LYS A 245 5.25 -9.36 23.89
N ASN A 246 5.07 -8.46 24.85
CA ASN A 246 5.64 -8.63 26.18
C ASN A 246 4.80 -9.65 26.95
N ASN A 247 5.35 -10.87 27.03
CA ASN A 247 5.17 -11.87 28.08
C ASN A 247 3.77 -12.05 28.70
N SER A 248 3.01 -13.01 28.18
CA SER A 248 2.16 -13.84 29.03
C SER A 248 2.51 -15.33 28.82
N VAL A 249 3.24 -15.85 29.82
CA VAL A 249 3.35 -17.24 30.29
C VAL A 249 2.88 -18.34 29.34
N GLN A 250 3.86 -19.09 28.83
CA GLN A 250 3.67 -20.39 28.19
C GLN A 250 3.20 -21.44 29.22
N ASN A 251 2.24 -22.28 28.82
CA ASN A 251 2.20 -23.67 29.23
C ASN A 251 2.09 -24.53 27.97
N GLU A 252 3.12 -25.34 27.77
CA GLU A 252 3.23 -26.34 26.70
C GLU A 252 2.27 -27.51 26.94
N THR A 253 1.70 -28.03 25.85
CA THR A 253 1.66 -29.48 25.63
C THR A 253 1.79 -29.76 24.14
N ASN A 254 2.86 -30.50 23.81
CA ASN A 254 3.13 -31.09 22.50
C ASN A 254 2.20 -32.29 22.25
N GLU A 255 1.69 -32.44 21.03
CA GLU A 255 1.60 -33.77 20.42
C GLU A 255 1.56 -33.66 18.88
N SER A 256 2.41 -34.46 18.25
CA SER A 256 2.61 -34.57 16.81
C SER A 256 1.41 -35.22 16.12
N ASN A 257 1.02 -34.73 14.94
CA ASN A 257 0.25 -35.55 13.99
C ASN A 257 0.53 -35.10 12.56
N GLN A 258 1.30 -35.91 11.84
CA GLN A 258 1.56 -35.76 10.40
C GLN A 258 0.60 -36.58 9.52
N ASP A 259 -0.41 -37.26 10.06
CA ASP A 259 -1.25 -38.20 9.30
C ASP A 259 -2.73 -37.76 9.12
N PHE A 260 -3.04 -36.47 9.17
CA PHE A 260 -4.44 -36.00 9.10
C PHE A 260 -4.93 -35.67 7.68
N TRP A 261 -4.03 -35.37 6.72
CA TRP A 261 -4.43 -34.82 5.42
C TRP A 261 -4.89 -35.85 4.38
N ASP A 262 -4.51 -37.13 4.51
CA ASP A 262 -4.87 -38.18 3.54
C ASP A 262 -6.25 -38.82 3.77
N ILE A 263 -6.91 -38.52 4.90
CA ILE A 263 -8.25 -39.03 5.22
C ILE A 263 -9.36 -38.10 4.69
N LEU A 264 -9.05 -36.84 4.37
CA LEU A 264 -10.06 -35.81 4.08
C LEU A 264 -10.43 -35.64 2.60
N PHE A 265 -9.71 -36.25 1.65
CA PHE A 265 -9.95 -36.05 0.21
C PHE A 265 -10.51 -37.29 -0.52
N GLY A 266 -11.26 -38.13 0.19
CA GLY A 266 -12.11 -39.17 -0.40
C GLY A 266 -13.27 -38.55 -1.18
N ASN A 267 -13.17 -38.62 -2.51
CA ASN A 267 -14.16 -38.22 -3.52
C ASN A 267 -15.62 -38.57 -3.15
N ASN A 268 -16.55 -37.65 -3.45
CA ASN A 268 -17.85 -38.00 -4.03
C ASN A 268 -18.54 -36.79 -4.70
N GLU A 269 -18.99 -37.05 -5.92
CA GLU A 269 -19.80 -36.19 -6.78
C GLU A 269 -21.23 -36.02 -6.23
N THR A 270 -21.88 -34.87 -6.46
CA THR A 270 -23.04 -34.73 -7.38
C THR A 270 -23.92 -33.46 -7.13
N ASN A 271 -24.38 -32.90 -8.27
CA ASN A 271 -25.70 -32.29 -8.54
C ASN A 271 -26.11 -30.87 -8.08
N LYS A 272 -26.23 -29.96 -9.08
CA LYS A 272 -27.44 -29.21 -9.57
C LYS A 272 -28.17 -28.26 -8.56
N THR A 273 -28.53 -26.99 -8.82
CA THR A 273 -29.34 -26.42 -9.94
C THR A 273 -29.48 -24.87 -9.80
N SER A 274 -29.50 -24.17 -10.95
CA SER A 274 -30.12 -22.88 -11.38
C SER A 274 -30.67 -21.83 -10.38
N ASN A 275 -30.48 -20.52 -10.70
CA ASN A 275 -31.58 -19.54 -10.72
C ASN A 275 -31.28 -18.24 -11.52
N ASN A 276 -32.39 -17.69 -12.08
CA ASN A 276 -32.54 -16.60 -13.05
C ASN A 276 -32.05 -15.21 -12.57
N TYR A 277 -31.47 -14.44 -13.50
CA TYR A 277 -31.15 -13.01 -13.35
C TYR A 277 -32.05 -12.14 -14.24
N THR A 278 -32.55 -11.04 -13.67
CA THR A 278 -33.32 -9.99 -14.34
C THR A 278 -32.42 -8.86 -14.83
N ASN A 279 -32.72 -8.36 -16.03
CA ASN A 279 -32.00 -7.29 -16.71
C ASN A 279 -32.33 -5.92 -16.11
N ILE A 280 -31.31 -5.16 -15.71
CA ILE A 280 -31.41 -3.75 -15.30
C ILE A 280 -30.75 -2.89 -16.39
N THR A 281 -31.53 -1.98 -16.96
CA THR A 281 -31.10 -0.99 -17.97
C THR A 281 -30.52 0.24 -17.29
N ILE A 282 -29.26 0.53 -17.57
CA ILE A 282 -28.53 1.72 -17.09
C ILE A 282 -28.62 2.81 -18.16
N ILE A 283 -29.10 3.99 -17.77
CA ILE A 283 -29.16 5.20 -18.61
C ILE A 283 -27.88 6.01 -18.40
N ASN A 284 -27.05 6.08 -19.44
CA ASN A 284 -25.81 6.86 -19.47
C ASN A 284 -26.05 8.26 -20.04
N ASN A 285 -25.83 9.30 -19.23
CA ASN A 285 -25.77 10.69 -19.70
C ASN A 285 -24.30 11.14 -19.77
N ASN A 286 -23.70 10.99 -20.94
CA ASN A 286 -22.38 11.50 -21.28
C ASN A 286 -22.46 12.99 -21.66
N SER A 287 -21.76 13.84 -20.93
CA SER A 287 -21.33 15.16 -21.41
C SER A 287 -19.81 15.17 -21.52
N ASN A 288 -19.32 14.89 -22.74
CA ASN A 288 -17.91 14.96 -23.10
C ASN A 288 -17.53 16.42 -23.38
N GLY A 289 -17.07 17.12 -22.35
CA GLY A 289 -16.30 18.36 -22.52
C GLY A 289 -14.82 18.01 -22.68
N THR A 290 -14.30 18.02 -23.90
CA THR A 290 -12.88 17.82 -24.20
C THR A 290 -12.08 19.04 -23.76
N LEU A 291 -11.43 18.94 -22.59
CA LEU A 291 -10.45 19.92 -22.10
C LEU A 291 -9.23 19.94 -23.03
N SER A 292 -9.18 20.89 -23.95
CA SER A 292 -8.02 21.11 -24.82
C SER A 292 -6.91 21.79 -24.02
N LEU A 293 -5.86 21.05 -23.69
CA LEU A 293 -4.63 21.57 -23.09
C LEU A 293 -3.96 22.57 -24.05
N LYS A 294 -3.55 23.72 -23.50
CA LYS A 294 -2.86 24.81 -24.22
C LYS A 294 -1.36 24.52 -24.37
N THR A 295 -0.70 25.19 -25.32
CA THR A 295 0.77 25.10 -25.53
C THR A 295 1.55 26.14 -24.70
N CYS A 296 2.85 25.93 -24.46
CA CYS A 296 3.72 26.88 -23.74
C CYS A 296 3.68 28.28 -24.38
N SER A 297 3.63 28.33 -25.72
CA SER A 297 3.54 29.57 -26.49
C SER A 297 2.23 30.32 -26.24
N GLU A 298 1.11 29.58 -26.16
CA GLU A 298 -0.21 30.16 -25.84
C GLU A 298 -0.28 30.68 -24.40
N LEU A 299 0.48 30.07 -23.49
CA LEU A 299 0.62 30.49 -22.09
C LEU A 299 1.68 31.60 -21.91
N LYS A 300 2.41 31.99 -22.97
CA LYS A 300 3.51 32.97 -22.94
C LYS A 300 4.68 32.57 -22.01
N PHE A 301 4.92 31.27 -21.85
CA PHE A 301 6.05 30.73 -21.09
C PHE A 301 7.18 30.27 -22.01
N LYS A 302 8.40 30.15 -21.47
CA LYS A 302 9.59 29.71 -22.23
C LYS A 302 9.92 28.25 -21.92
N ILE A 303 10.47 27.52 -22.87
CA ILE A 303 11.03 26.19 -22.63
C ILE A 303 12.54 26.38 -22.43
N CYS A 304 13.09 25.97 -21.29
CA CYS A 304 14.52 26.10 -20.99
C CYS A 304 15.33 24.99 -21.64
N ASN A 305 16.60 25.28 -21.97
CA ASN A 305 17.50 24.27 -22.50
C ASN A 305 18.01 23.33 -21.39
N ASP A 306 18.58 22.17 -21.76
CA ASP A 306 19.05 21.15 -20.82
C ASP A 306 20.17 21.65 -19.88
N ASP A 307 20.92 22.67 -20.29
CA ASP A 307 21.99 23.34 -19.54
C ASP A 307 21.50 24.50 -18.66
N GLU A 308 20.20 24.79 -18.69
CA GLU A 308 19.58 25.86 -17.92
C GLU A 308 18.63 25.28 -16.85
N LYS A 309 18.50 25.98 -15.73
CA LYS A 309 17.47 25.77 -14.70
C LYS A 309 16.43 26.88 -14.81
N CYS A 310 15.17 26.52 -14.63
CA CYS A 310 14.10 27.50 -14.52
C CYS A 310 14.16 28.14 -13.13
N GLU A 311 14.25 29.47 -13.04
CA GLU A 311 14.12 30.20 -11.76
C GLU A 311 12.66 30.40 -11.33
N GLY A 312 11.69 29.93 -12.13
CA GLY A 312 10.26 30.07 -11.86
C GLY A 312 9.52 28.74 -11.73
N ALA A 313 8.19 28.81 -11.73
CA ALA A 313 7.34 27.62 -11.66
C ALA A 313 7.35 26.86 -13.00
N LEU A 314 7.50 25.54 -12.94
CA LEU A 314 7.33 24.66 -14.10
C LEU A 314 5.84 24.34 -14.30
N VAL A 315 5.32 24.56 -15.50
CA VAL A 315 3.93 24.27 -15.87
C VAL A 315 3.91 23.28 -17.02
N SER A 316 3.21 22.15 -16.86
CA SER A 316 3.04 21.16 -17.92
C SER A 316 2.05 21.66 -18.97
N ALA A 317 2.52 21.80 -20.22
CA ALA A 317 1.68 22.12 -21.37
C ALA A 317 1.68 20.96 -22.38
N LYS A 318 0.90 21.12 -23.46
CA LYS A 318 0.76 20.09 -24.50
C LYS A 318 2.08 19.72 -25.20
N ASP A 319 3.01 20.67 -25.28
CA ASP A 319 4.26 20.62 -26.04
C ASP A 319 5.49 20.26 -25.18
N ALA A 320 5.63 20.82 -23.98
CA ALA A 320 6.71 20.50 -23.02
C ALA A 320 6.40 21.03 -21.60
N GLN A 321 7.33 20.84 -20.66
CA GLN A 321 7.33 21.62 -19.41
C GLN A 321 7.80 23.05 -19.70
N CYS A 322 6.95 24.02 -19.42
CA CYS A 322 7.25 25.44 -19.61
C CYS A 322 7.74 26.06 -18.30
N CYS A 323 8.74 26.93 -18.39
CA CYS A 323 9.20 27.78 -17.31
C CYS A 323 8.42 29.09 -17.28
N ASN A 324 7.68 29.32 -16.19
CA ASN A 324 7.08 30.62 -15.86
C ASN A 324 8.12 31.49 -15.11
N GLY A 325 9.19 31.86 -15.81
CA GLY A 325 10.33 32.59 -15.26
C GLY A 325 11.45 32.76 -16.28
N ASN A 326 12.66 33.06 -15.80
CA ASN A 326 13.86 33.07 -16.63
C ASN A 326 14.57 31.71 -16.57
N CYS A 327 15.14 31.32 -17.70
CA CYS A 327 16.06 30.19 -17.77
C CYS A 327 17.46 30.72 -17.47
N VAL A 328 18.10 30.17 -16.44
CA VAL A 328 19.43 30.59 -15.98
C VAL A 328 20.36 29.39 -16.07
N ALA A 329 21.61 29.61 -16.51
CA ALA A 329 22.57 28.52 -16.62
C ALA A 329 22.69 27.76 -15.29
N LYS A 330 22.71 26.43 -15.34
CA LYS A 330 22.96 25.61 -14.15
C LYS A 330 24.36 25.93 -13.65
N ASP A 331 24.45 26.50 -12.45
CA ASP A 331 25.72 26.63 -11.75
C ASP A 331 26.34 25.23 -11.68
N SER A 332 27.57 25.11 -12.17
CA SER A 332 28.32 23.86 -12.08
C SER A 332 28.65 23.61 -10.62
N ASP A 333 27.71 22.99 -9.89
CA ASP A 333 27.81 22.74 -8.46
C ASP A 333 29.11 21.99 -8.16
N SER A 334 30.07 22.73 -7.60
CA SER A 334 31.36 22.22 -7.18
C SER A 334 31.18 21.41 -5.88
N GLY A 335 30.68 20.19 -6.00
CA GLY A 335 31.23 18.98 -5.39
C GLY A 335 31.47 18.92 -3.87
N ILE A 336 30.62 19.50 -3.02
CA ILE A 336 30.72 19.30 -1.55
C ILE A 336 30.25 17.89 -1.13
N TRP A 337 29.39 17.24 -1.92
CA TRP A 337 28.85 15.90 -1.67
C TRP A 337 29.89 14.78 -1.77
N GLY A 338 31.05 15.02 -2.39
CA GLY A 338 32.14 14.04 -2.45
C GLY A 338 32.72 13.73 -1.08
N THR A 339 32.93 14.75 -0.24
CA THR A 339 33.65 14.64 1.04
C THR A 339 32.86 13.91 2.12
N VAL A 340 31.55 14.12 2.20
CA VAL A 340 30.69 13.49 3.23
C VAL A 340 30.57 11.98 2.99
N GLY A 341 30.47 11.55 1.73
CA GLY A 341 30.43 10.14 1.38
C GLY A 341 31.68 9.36 1.81
N TRP A 342 32.87 9.96 1.69
CA TRP A 342 34.12 9.31 2.11
C TRP A 342 34.23 9.14 3.63
N ILE A 343 33.65 10.05 4.42
CA ILE A 343 33.66 9.97 5.89
C ILE A 343 32.79 8.81 6.37
N ILE A 344 31.56 8.70 5.85
CA ILE A 344 30.63 7.60 6.19
C ILE A 344 31.24 6.25 5.80
N LEU A 345 31.88 6.18 4.63
CA LEU A 345 32.55 4.97 4.18
C LEU A 345 33.74 4.58 5.09
N GLY A 346 34.51 5.57 5.56
CA GLY A 346 35.62 5.35 6.49
C GLY A 346 35.15 4.76 7.83
N ALA A 347 34.04 5.29 8.37
CA ALA A 347 33.45 4.82 9.62
C ALA A 347 32.95 3.36 9.53
N ALA A 348 32.27 3.00 8.43
CA ALA A 348 31.79 1.65 8.21
C ALA A 348 32.94 0.61 8.18
N VAL A 349 34.05 0.92 7.49
CA VAL A 349 35.22 0.03 7.42
C VAL A 349 35.87 -0.19 8.79
N LEU A 350 35.98 0.86 9.60
CA LEU A 350 36.50 0.75 10.97
C LEU A 350 35.60 -0.14 11.85
N PHE A 351 34.28 0.00 11.73
CA PHE A 351 33.32 -0.83 12.45
C PHE A 351 33.47 -2.32 12.08
N PHE A 352 33.60 -2.66 10.80
CA PHE A 352 33.83 -4.05 10.38
C PHE A 352 35.16 -4.60 10.88
N ILE A 353 36.27 -3.86 10.78
CA ILE A 353 37.58 -4.31 11.30
C ILE A 353 37.50 -4.58 12.80
N TRP A 354 36.88 -3.68 13.56
CA TRP A 354 36.66 -3.83 14.99
C TRP A 354 35.81 -5.07 15.30
N PHE A 355 34.69 -5.27 14.60
CA PHE A 355 33.81 -6.42 14.78
C PHE A 355 34.52 -7.76 14.51
N PHE A 356 35.30 -7.85 13.41
CA PHE A 356 36.07 -9.05 13.09
C PHE A 356 37.19 -9.31 14.12
N MET A 357 37.93 -8.28 14.55
CA MET A 357 38.94 -8.46 15.59
C MET A 357 38.33 -8.89 16.93
N PHE A 358 37.18 -8.34 17.31
CA PHE A 358 36.51 -8.67 18.56
C PHE A 358 35.94 -10.09 18.55
N LYS A 359 35.27 -10.48 17.44
CA LYS A 359 34.64 -11.80 17.31
C LYS A 359 35.65 -12.94 17.18
N PHE A 360 36.73 -12.77 16.41
CA PHE A 360 37.69 -13.84 16.14
C PHE A 360 38.83 -13.96 17.16
N ARG A 361 38.98 -13.02 18.10
CA ARG A 361 40.00 -13.13 19.17
C ARG A 361 39.72 -14.25 20.18
N ARG A 362 38.49 -14.77 20.29
CA ARG A 362 38.14 -15.78 21.30
C ARG A 362 38.55 -17.22 20.97
N THR A 363 38.98 -17.53 19.75
CA THR A 363 39.24 -18.93 19.33
C THR A 363 40.70 -19.39 19.34
N ARG A 364 41.67 -18.55 19.75
CA ARG A 364 43.09 -18.96 19.82
C ARG A 364 43.57 -19.20 21.25
N ARG A 365 43.18 -20.33 21.83
CA ARG A 365 43.95 -21.01 22.89
C ARG A 365 43.84 -22.53 22.74
N ILE A 366 44.50 -23.10 21.74
CA ILE A 366 44.86 -24.53 21.78
C ILE A 366 46.34 -24.59 22.17
N PRO A 367 46.69 -25.01 23.40
CA PRO A 367 48.08 -25.20 23.79
C PRO A 367 48.66 -26.41 23.06
N SER A 368 49.67 -26.18 22.24
CA SER A 368 50.44 -27.22 21.57
C SER A 368 51.33 -27.98 22.58
N ARG A 369 50.78 -29.00 23.24
CA ARG A 369 51.59 -30.05 23.88
C ARG A 369 51.98 -31.10 22.83
N PHE A 370 53.03 -30.80 22.07
CA PHE A 370 53.78 -31.81 21.33
C PHE A 370 55.04 -32.16 22.13
N GLY A 371 54.86 -33.02 23.13
CA GLY A 371 55.92 -33.55 23.98
C GLY A 371 56.36 -34.94 23.50
N ARG A 372 57.55 -34.99 22.92
CA ARG A 372 58.35 -36.18 22.59
C ARG A 372 58.49 -37.18 23.75
N ARG A 373 58.40 -38.47 23.42
CA ARG A 373 59.26 -39.60 23.87
C ARG A 373 59.16 -40.61 22.71
N PHE A 374 60.14 -40.86 21.85
CA PHE A 374 61.50 -41.39 22.04
C PHE A 374 61.59 -42.58 23.00
N LEU A 375 61.92 -43.71 22.37
CA LEU A 375 62.36 -45.03 22.82
C LEU A 375 61.27 -46.00 23.28
#